data_AF-A0A3B9S1E3-F1
#
_entry.id   AF-A0A3B9S1E3-F1
#
_cell.length_a   1.000
_cell.length_b   1.000
_cell.length_c   1.000
_cell.angle_alpha   90.00
_cell.angle_beta   90.00
_cell.angle_gamma   90.00
#
_symmetry.space_group_name_H-M   'P 1'
#
loop_
_entity.id
_entity.type
_entity.pdbx_description
1 polymer ?
#
loop_
_entity_poly.entity_id
_entity_poly.type
_entity_poly.pdbx_seq_one_letter_code
_entity_poly.pdbx_strand_id
1 'polypeptide(L)'
;MTEIISGKTRIYGIFGYPVEHSFSPLMHNAAFSALKINARYMAFTVKPEHVRKALDGIRVMNIAGINVTVPHKSSVIPYLDEVTPLAQKIGAVNTILNTNGYLTGTNTDVSGFIRSLSALNFSPKNTTVALLGAGGSARAVLAGLADAGASRILIHNRNAERAE
;
A
#
# COMPACT_ATOMS: atom_id res chain seq x y z
N MET A 1 -13.39 6.98 27.36
CA MET A 1 -13.22 5.57 27.78
C MET A 1 -11.95 5.07 27.14
N THR A 2 -10.94 4.74 27.94
CA THR A 2 -9.65 4.24 27.45
C THR A 2 -9.85 2.91 26.75
N GLU A 3 -9.45 2.85 25.49
CA GLU A 3 -9.42 1.59 24.76
C GLU A 3 -8.42 0.62 25.37
N ILE A 4 -8.93 -0.47 25.92
CA ILE A 4 -8.13 -1.44 26.65
C ILE A 4 -7.41 -2.34 25.64
N ILE A 5 -6.09 -2.17 25.53
CA ILE A 5 -5.21 -3.14 24.88
C ILE A 5 -5.17 -4.40 25.76
N SER A 6 -5.30 -5.57 25.13
CA SER A 6 -5.30 -6.87 25.81
C SER A 6 -4.50 -7.89 25.01
N GLY A 7 -4.30 -9.10 25.55
CA GLY A 7 -3.68 -10.21 24.82
C GLY A 7 -4.45 -10.66 23.58
N LYS A 8 -5.66 -10.13 23.34
CA LYS A 8 -6.48 -10.40 22.14
C LYS A 8 -6.34 -9.30 21.07
N THR A 9 -5.61 -8.22 21.34
CA THR A 9 -5.47 -7.09 20.41
C THR A 9 -4.69 -7.51 19.17
N ARG A 10 -5.28 -7.30 17.99
CA ARG A 10 -4.62 -7.61 16.71
C ARG A 10 -3.68 -6.48 16.31
N ILE A 11 -2.50 -6.83 15.83
CA ILE A 11 -1.52 -5.86 15.35
C ILE A 11 -1.58 -5.73 13.84
N TYR A 12 -1.56 -4.49 13.38
CA TYR A 12 -1.39 -4.06 12.00
C TYR A 12 -0.27 -3.03 11.95
N GLY A 13 0.17 -2.67 10.75
CA GLY A 13 1.13 -1.58 10.64
C GLY A 13 1.54 -1.22 9.23
N ILE A 14 2.61 -0.42 9.14
CA ILE A 14 3.20 0.02 7.88
C ILE A 14 4.71 -0.13 7.89
N PHE A 15 5.26 -0.68 6.80
CA PHE A 15 6.69 -0.74 6.53
C PHE A 15 7.10 0.38 5.59
N GLY A 16 8.15 1.11 5.94
CA GLY A 16 8.77 2.12 5.07
C GLY A 16 10.13 2.54 5.58
N TYR A 17 10.84 3.32 4.77
CA TYR A 17 12.13 3.91 5.15
C TYR A 17 12.39 5.22 4.38
N PRO A 18 12.29 6.39 5.03
CA PRO A 18 11.71 6.63 6.36
C PRO A 18 10.18 6.42 6.38
N VAL A 19 9.58 6.24 7.56
CA VAL A 19 8.12 6.01 7.70
C VAL A 19 7.46 6.79 8.85
N GLU A 20 8.26 7.47 9.68
CA GLU A 20 7.79 8.13 10.92
C GLU A 20 6.78 9.25 10.67
N HIS A 21 6.81 9.87 9.50
CA HIS A 21 5.86 10.92 9.09
C HIS A 21 4.54 10.37 8.53
N SER A 22 4.33 9.06 8.55
CA SER A 22 3.11 8.46 8.02
C SER A 22 1.89 8.86 8.86
N PHE A 23 0.82 9.31 8.20
CA PHE A 23 -0.49 9.52 8.82
C PHE A 23 -1.30 8.22 8.96
N SER A 24 -0.87 7.11 8.36
CA SER A 24 -1.59 5.83 8.41
C SER A 24 -1.84 5.34 9.84
N PRO A 25 -0.89 5.40 10.79
CA PRO A 25 -1.16 5.04 12.19
C PRO A 25 -2.27 5.88 12.83
N LEU A 26 -2.28 7.21 12.62
CA LEU A 26 -3.33 8.06 13.14
C LEU A 26 -4.69 7.69 12.55
N MET A 27 -4.76 7.57 11.22
CA MET A 27 -5.98 7.26 10.48
C MET A 27 -6.57 5.90 10.88
N HIS A 28 -5.76 4.83 10.89
CA HIS A 28 -6.24 3.49 11.18
C HIS A 28 -6.61 3.30 12.65
N ASN A 29 -5.84 3.85 13.59
CA ASN A 29 -6.21 3.75 15.01
C ASN A 29 -7.49 4.55 15.32
N ALA A 30 -7.69 5.72 14.70
CA ALA A 30 -8.95 6.45 14.81
C ALA A 30 -10.14 5.63 14.28
N ALA A 31 -9.98 4.98 13.13
CA ALA A 31 -11.00 4.11 12.55
C ALA A 31 -11.28 2.87 13.43
N PHE A 32 -10.24 2.20 13.93
CA PHE A 32 -10.40 1.08 14.86
C PHE A 32 -11.16 1.51 16.11
N SER A 33 -10.89 2.73 16.60
CA SER A 33 -11.56 3.23 17.79
C SER A 33 -13.02 3.56 17.58
N ALA A 34 -13.33 4.30 16.51
CA ALA A 34 -14.69 4.63 16.14
C ALA A 34 -15.55 3.37 15.93
N LEU A 35 -14.95 2.31 15.38
CA LEU A 35 -15.62 1.04 15.09
C LEU A 35 -15.52 0.00 16.23
N LYS A 36 -14.89 0.33 17.36
CA LYS A 36 -14.67 -0.58 18.50
C LYS A 36 -13.98 -1.90 18.10
N ILE A 37 -13.05 -1.83 17.15
CA ILE A 37 -12.25 -2.97 16.71
C ILE A 37 -11.04 -3.09 17.64
N ASN A 38 -10.85 -4.25 18.26
CA ASN A 38 -9.70 -4.53 19.12
C ASN A 38 -8.40 -4.73 18.32
N ALA A 39 -7.88 -3.64 17.76
CA ALA A 39 -6.68 -3.63 16.92
C ALA A 39 -5.82 -2.37 17.13
N ARG A 40 -4.52 -2.49 16.82
CA ARG A 40 -3.56 -1.39 16.82
C ARG A 40 -2.77 -1.35 15.54
N TYR A 41 -2.52 -0.15 15.05
CA TYR A 41 -1.72 0.11 13.86
C TYR A 41 -0.44 0.86 14.22
N MET A 42 0.72 0.33 13.82
CA MET A 42 2.02 0.92 14.13
C MET A 42 2.85 1.19 12.87
N ALA A 43 3.77 2.15 12.92
CA ALA A 43 4.78 2.32 11.90
C ALA A 43 6.06 1.58 12.27
N PHE A 44 6.63 0.83 11.33
CA PHE A 44 7.88 0.11 11.51
C PHE A 44 8.91 0.57 10.48
N THR A 45 10.00 1.15 10.97
CA THR A 45 11.13 1.56 10.14
C THR A 45 11.92 0.33 9.70
N VAL A 46 11.76 -0.07 8.44
CA VAL A 46 12.40 -1.26 7.87
C VAL A 46 13.37 -0.81 6.80
N LYS A 47 14.68 -1.01 6.98
CA LYS A 47 15.66 -0.69 5.93
C LYS A 47 15.50 -1.63 4.71
N PRO A 48 15.86 -1.21 3.49
CA PRO A 48 15.74 -2.04 2.27
C PRO A 48 16.35 -3.43 2.39
N GLU A 49 17.52 -3.55 3.02
CA GLU A 49 18.25 -4.79 3.27
C GLU A 49 17.57 -5.73 4.28
N HIS A 50 16.49 -5.29 4.94
CA HIS A 50 15.79 -6.05 5.99
C HIS A 50 14.37 -6.45 5.61
N VAL A 51 13.93 -6.15 4.39
CA VAL A 51 12.54 -6.43 3.93
C VAL A 51 12.15 -7.90 4.14
N ARG A 52 13.02 -8.85 3.72
CA ARG A 52 12.75 -10.28 3.91
C ARG A 52 12.58 -10.64 5.38
N LYS A 53 13.54 -10.25 6.23
CA LYS A 53 13.52 -10.51 7.68
C LYS A 53 12.28 -9.90 8.34
N ALA A 54 11.85 -8.71 7.89
CA ALA A 54 10.66 -8.06 8.41
C ALA A 54 9.39 -8.86 8.07
N LEU A 55 9.27 -9.39 6.84
CA LEU A 55 8.16 -10.25 6.43
C LEU A 55 8.16 -11.60 7.15
N ASP A 56 9.33 -12.20 7.37
CA ASP A 56 9.46 -13.40 8.22
C ASP A 56 8.95 -13.11 9.64
N GLY A 57 9.28 -11.93 10.17
CA GLY A 57 8.77 -11.44 11.46
C GLY A 57 7.24 -11.31 11.49
N ILE A 58 6.60 -10.88 10.40
CA ILE A 58 5.12 -10.83 10.30
C ILE A 58 4.51 -12.22 10.50
N ARG A 59 5.10 -13.24 9.88
CA ARG A 59 4.66 -14.63 10.00
C ARG A 59 4.81 -15.12 11.44
N VAL A 60 6.00 -14.94 12.03
CA VAL A 60 6.32 -15.42 13.38
C VAL A 60 5.50 -14.74 14.47
N MET A 61 5.35 -13.41 14.39
CA MET A 61 4.60 -12.63 15.39
C MET A 61 3.09 -12.66 15.16
N ASN A 62 2.61 -13.33 14.11
CA ASN A 62 1.21 -13.38 13.72
C ASN A 62 0.59 -11.97 13.57
N ILE A 63 1.34 -11.04 12.99
CA ILE A 63 0.83 -9.69 12.69
C ILE A 63 -0.20 -9.82 11.57
N ALA A 64 -1.40 -9.27 11.77
CA ALA A 64 -2.57 -9.57 10.97
C ALA A 64 -2.52 -8.97 9.55
N GLY A 65 -1.79 -7.87 9.37
CA GLY A 65 -1.61 -7.24 8.07
C GLY A 65 -0.69 -6.04 8.13
N ILE A 66 -0.05 -5.74 7.01
CA ILE A 66 0.93 -4.66 6.88
C ILE A 66 0.68 -3.89 5.60
N ASN A 67 0.64 -2.57 5.69
CA ASN A 67 0.84 -1.72 4.54
C ASN A 67 2.32 -1.57 4.21
N VAL A 68 2.61 -1.34 2.94
CA VAL A 68 3.97 -1.18 2.44
C VAL A 68 4.04 0.13 1.70
N THR A 69 5.00 0.97 2.07
CA THR A 69 5.27 2.24 1.40
C THR A 69 6.71 2.31 0.91
N VAL A 70 7.11 3.47 0.39
CA VAL A 70 8.46 3.72 -0.13
C VAL A 70 9.53 3.27 0.89
N PRO A 71 10.59 2.59 0.42
CA PRO A 71 10.88 2.18 -0.96
C PRO A 71 10.39 0.77 -1.32
N HIS A 72 9.58 0.13 -0.47
CA HIS A 72 9.43 -1.33 -0.44
C HIS A 72 8.36 -1.92 -1.35
N LYS A 73 7.52 -1.09 -1.98
CA LYS A 73 6.31 -1.58 -2.69
C LYS A 73 6.58 -2.66 -3.75
N SER A 74 7.74 -2.64 -4.39
CA SER A 74 8.13 -3.69 -5.35
C SER A 74 9.03 -4.75 -4.73
N SER A 75 9.86 -4.41 -3.74
CA SER A 75 10.84 -5.33 -3.15
C SER A 75 10.23 -6.39 -2.23
N VAL A 76 8.98 -6.19 -1.78
CA VAL A 76 8.26 -7.20 -0.98
C VAL A 76 7.78 -8.38 -1.83
N ILE A 77 7.51 -8.16 -3.13
CA ILE A 77 6.84 -9.14 -4.02
C ILE A 77 7.50 -10.52 -4.02
N PRO A 78 8.84 -10.66 -4.12
CA PRO A 78 9.49 -11.97 -4.16
C PRO A 78 9.35 -12.81 -2.88
N TYR A 79 8.84 -12.22 -1.79
CA TYR A 79 8.75 -12.85 -0.47
C TYR A 79 7.30 -13.13 -0.03
N LEU A 80 6.32 -12.91 -0.91
CA LEU A 80 4.91 -13.17 -0.68
C LEU A 80 4.54 -14.54 -1.23
N ASP A 81 3.55 -15.19 -0.61
CA ASP A 81 3.04 -16.48 -1.09
C ASP A 81 2.09 -16.30 -2.26
N GLU A 82 1.34 -15.19 -2.25
CA GLU A 82 0.41 -14.82 -3.30
C GLU A 82 0.44 -13.32 -3.57
N VAL A 83 0.31 -12.96 -4.84
CA VAL A 83 0.14 -11.57 -5.28
C VAL A 83 -1.06 -11.51 -6.20
N THR A 84 -2.01 -10.62 -5.92
CA THR A 84 -3.22 -10.50 -6.73
C THR A 84 -2.88 -10.15 -8.19
N PRO A 85 -3.71 -10.55 -9.18
CA PRO A 85 -3.47 -10.20 -10.58
C PRO A 85 -3.28 -8.69 -10.81
N LEU A 86 -4.02 -7.87 -10.06
CA LEU A 86 -3.87 -6.42 -10.09
C LEU A 86 -2.48 -5.98 -9.64
N ALA A 87 -2.00 -6.46 -8.49
CA ALA A 87 -0.68 -6.08 -7.98
C ALA A 87 0.47 -6.65 -8.83
N GLN A 88 0.29 -7.82 -9.46
CA GLN A 88 1.22 -8.36 -10.46
C GLN A 88 1.32 -7.46 -11.69
N LYS A 89 0.17 -7.06 -12.27
CA LYS A 89 0.11 -6.13 -13.43
C LYS A 89 0.82 -4.81 -13.13
N ILE A 90 0.69 -4.29 -11.90
CA ILE A 90 1.31 -3.02 -11.47
C ILE A 90 2.80 -3.19 -11.16
N GLY A 91 3.22 -4.38 -10.71
CA GLY A 91 4.55 -4.62 -10.15
C GLY A 91 4.78 -3.92 -8.80
N ALA A 92 3.72 -3.69 -8.03
CA ALA A 92 3.79 -3.06 -6.71
C ALA A 92 2.67 -3.51 -5.78
N VAL A 93 3.03 -3.81 -4.53
CA VAL A 93 2.14 -4.14 -3.41
C VAL A 93 2.21 -3.05 -2.36
N ASN A 94 1.06 -2.54 -1.90
CA ASN A 94 0.98 -1.59 -0.78
C ASN A 94 0.25 -2.17 0.44
N THR A 95 -0.32 -3.37 0.32
CA THR A 95 -1.16 -4.00 1.35
C THR A 95 -0.89 -5.50 1.35
N ILE A 96 -0.50 -6.04 2.50
CA ILE A 96 -0.25 -7.46 2.73
C ILE A 96 -1.21 -7.93 3.82
N LEU A 97 -1.97 -8.97 3.53
CA LEU A 97 -2.80 -9.69 4.49
C LEU A 97 -2.05 -10.94 4.96
N ASN A 98 -2.03 -11.19 6.26
CA ASN A 98 -1.48 -12.42 6.83
C ASN A 98 -2.62 -13.33 7.31
N THR A 99 -2.73 -14.50 6.71
CA THR A 99 -3.69 -15.54 7.10
C THR A 99 -2.92 -16.73 7.62
N ASN A 100 -2.73 -16.81 8.94
CA ASN A 100 -2.02 -17.92 9.61
C ASN A 100 -0.61 -18.18 9.04
N GLY A 101 0.13 -17.12 8.74
CA GLY A 101 1.45 -17.22 8.15
C GLY A 101 1.46 -17.40 6.65
N TYR A 102 0.33 -17.20 5.94
CA TYR A 102 0.26 -17.07 4.48
C TYR A 102 0.06 -15.59 4.11
N LEU A 103 0.99 -15.01 3.36
CA LEU A 103 1.04 -13.60 3.00
C LEU A 103 0.51 -13.37 1.58
N THR A 104 -0.64 -12.72 1.48
CA THR A 104 -1.25 -12.28 0.22
C THR A 104 -1.04 -10.78 0.04
N GLY A 105 -0.40 -10.39 -1.05
CA GLY A 105 -0.16 -8.99 -1.43
C GLY A 105 -1.17 -8.45 -2.44
N THR A 106 -1.62 -7.21 -2.23
CA THR A 106 -2.45 -6.47 -3.18
C THR A 106 -2.08 -4.98 -3.21
N ASN A 107 -2.74 -4.24 -4.10
CA ASN A 107 -2.55 -2.80 -4.25
C ASN A 107 -3.88 -2.04 -4.15
N THR A 108 -4.05 -1.29 -3.06
CA THR A 108 -5.25 -0.47 -2.81
C THR A 108 -5.11 0.97 -3.29
N ASP A 109 -3.94 1.39 -3.75
CA ASP A 109 -3.75 2.77 -4.26
C ASP A 109 -4.55 2.98 -5.56
N VAL A 110 -4.73 1.94 -6.39
CA VAL A 110 -5.49 2.03 -7.64
C VAL A 110 -6.93 2.44 -7.37
N SER A 111 -7.64 1.63 -6.57
CA SER A 111 -9.04 1.89 -6.26
C SER A 111 -9.20 3.13 -5.39
N GLY A 112 -8.26 3.39 -4.47
CA GLY A 112 -8.23 4.61 -3.66
C GLY A 112 -8.13 5.87 -4.53
N PHE A 113 -7.21 5.88 -5.50
CA PHE A 113 -7.04 7.01 -6.41
C PHE A 113 -8.28 7.24 -7.29
N ILE A 114 -8.80 6.19 -7.93
CA ILE A 114 -10.00 6.32 -8.78
C ILE A 114 -11.22 6.79 -8.00
N ARG A 115 -11.42 6.25 -6.79
CA ARG A 115 -12.49 6.70 -5.89
C ARG A 115 -12.34 8.17 -5.52
N SER A 116 -11.11 8.66 -5.33
CA SER A 116 -10.87 10.07 -5.01
C SER A 116 -11.25 11.01 -6.16
N LEU A 117 -11.03 10.60 -7.42
CA LEU A 117 -11.46 11.36 -8.59
C LEU A 117 -12.99 11.42 -8.70
N SER A 118 -13.67 10.29 -8.46
CA SER A 118 -15.13 10.26 -8.44
C SER A 118 -15.72 11.19 -7.38
N ALA A 119 -15.09 11.29 -6.19
CA ALA A 119 -15.53 12.21 -5.15
C ALA A 119 -15.39 13.70 -5.56
N LEU A 120 -14.54 14.00 -6.54
CA LEU A 120 -14.38 15.32 -7.15
C LEU A 120 -15.28 15.51 -8.39
N ASN A 121 -16.17 14.55 -8.69
CA ASN A 121 -16.95 14.51 -9.93
C ASN A 121 -16.07 14.58 -11.20
N PHE A 122 -14.85 14.06 -11.13
CA PHE A 122 -13.92 14.03 -12.26
C PHE A 122 -13.85 12.63 -12.89
N SER A 123 -13.92 12.58 -14.22
CA SER A 123 -13.75 11.36 -15.01
C SER A 123 -12.48 11.44 -15.86
N PRO A 124 -11.55 10.48 -15.75
CA PRO A 124 -10.38 10.40 -16.63
C PRO A 124 -10.73 10.07 -18.09
N LYS A 125 -11.96 9.63 -18.37
CA LYS A 125 -12.33 9.12 -19.69
C LYS A 125 -12.10 10.17 -20.79
N ASN A 126 -11.42 9.76 -21.86
CA ASN A 126 -11.07 10.59 -23.01
C ASN A 126 -10.16 11.79 -22.69
N THR A 127 -9.44 11.78 -21.56
CA THR A 127 -8.54 12.87 -21.17
C THR A 127 -7.07 12.58 -21.48
N THR A 128 -6.25 13.64 -21.54
CA THR A 128 -4.79 13.53 -21.50
C THR A 128 -4.30 13.91 -20.11
N VAL A 129 -3.51 13.04 -19.48
CA VAL A 129 -3.01 13.24 -18.11
C VAL A 129 -1.48 13.27 -18.10
N ALA A 130 -0.89 14.27 -17.46
CA ALA A 130 0.52 14.27 -17.11
C ALA A 130 0.71 13.62 -15.74
N LEU A 131 1.41 12.48 -15.70
CA LEU A 131 1.73 11.73 -14.49
C LEU A 131 3.18 12.01 -14.08
N LEU A 132 3.37 12.57 -12.88
CA LEU A 132 4.69 12.87 -12.34
C LEU A 132 5.17 11.73 -11.43
N GLY A 133 6.26 11.09 -11.83
CA GLY A 133 6.91 9.98 -11.13
C GLY A 133 6.64 8.62 -11.76
N ALA A 134 7.48 7.64 -11.41
CA ALA A 134 7.39 6.27 -11.93
C ALA A 134 7.61 5.17 -10.85
N GLY A 135 7.45 5.54 -9.57
CA GLY A 135 7.50 4.60 -8.45
C GLY A 135 6.21 3.79 -8.28
N GLY A 136 6.15 2.93 -7.25
CA GLY A 136 5.00 2.03 -7.02
C GLY A 136 3.63 2.72 -6.96
N SER A 137 3.54 3.92 -6.36
CA SER A 137 2.29 4.70 -6.35
C SER A 137 1.93 5.23 -7.75
N ALA A 138 2.91 5.71 -8.52
CA ALA A 138 2.67 6.20 -9.87
C ALA A 138 2.22 5.06 -10.80
N ARG A 139 2.79 3.86 -10.64
CA ARG A 139 2.35 2.66 -11.38
C ARG A 139 0.90 2.29 -11.05
N ALA A 140 0.47 2.41 -9.79
CA ALA A 140 -0.91 2.19 -9.41
C ALA A 140 -1.86 3.25 -10.01
N VAL A 141 -1.46 4.54 -9.99
CA VAL A 141 -2.22 5.63 -10.62
C VAL A 141 -2.33 5.43 -12.13
N LEU A 142 -1.23 5.06 -12.79
CA LEU A 142 -1.20 4.74 -14.22
C LEU A 142 -2.20 3.64 -14.55
N ALA A 143 -2.19 2.54 -13.80
CA ALA A 143 -3.13 1.43 -14.00
C ALA A 143 -4.59 1.90 -13.84
N GLY A 144 -4.88 2.67 -12.80
CA GLY A 144 -6.22 3.21 -12.58
C GLY A 144 -6.69 4.14 -13.70
N LEU A 145 -5.84 5.07 -14.14
CA LEU A 145 -6.16 6.00 -15.22
C LEU A 145 -6.40 5.28 -16.56
N ALA A 146 -5.58 4.28 -16.86
CA ALA A 146 -5.73 3.46 -18.06
C ALA A 146 -7.05 2.67 -18.04
N ASP A 147 -7.34 1.98 -16.93
CA ASP A 147 -8.57 1.20 -16.77
C ASP A 147 -9.83 2.11 -16.76
N ALA A 148 -9.69 3.38 -16.34
CA ALA A 148 -10.76 4.40 -16.38
C ALA A 148 -10.94 5.09 -17.75
N GLY A 149 -10.14 4.72 -18.76
CA GLY A 149 -10.31 5.18 -20.14
C GLY A 149 -9.65 6.52 -20.47
N ALA A 150 -8.57 6.90 -19.79
CA ALA A 150 -7.75 8.03 -20.24
C ALA A 150 -7.18 7.77 -21.65
N SER A 151 -7.26 8.75 -22.55
CA SER A 151 -6.80 8.61 -23.94
C SER A 151 -5.28 8.60 -24.05
N ARG A 152 -4.60 9.38 -23.20
CA ARG A 152 -3.14 9.52 -23.23
C ARG A 152 -2.62 9.83 -21.84
N ILE A 153 -1.56 9.13 -21.42
CA ILE A 153 -0.89 9.36 -20.15
C ILE A 153 0.58 9.64 -20.43
N LEU A 154 1.04 10.84 -20.08
CA LEU A 154 2.41 11.32 -20.25
C LEU A 154 3.16 11.14 -18.93
N ILE A 155 4.11 10.20 -18.88
CA ILE A 155 4.88 9.93 -17.67
C ILE A 155 6.13 10.81 -17.69
N HIS A 156 6.32 11.58 -16.62
CA HIS A 156 7.52 12.38 -16.41
C HIS A 156 8.23 11.93 -15.14
N ASN A 157 9.50 11.56 -15.26
CA ASN A 157 10.32 11.18 -14.10
C ASN A 157 11.73 11.74 -14.25
N ARG A 158 12.39 12.05 -13.13
CA ARG A 158 13.76 12.60 -13.13
C ARG A 158 14.78 11.68 -13.79
N ASN A 159 14.62 10.36 -13.65
CA ASN A 159 15.37 9.37 -14.41
C ASN A 159 14.46 8.79 -15.51
N ALA A 160 14.81 9.04 -16.77
CA ALA A 160 14.03 8.63 -17.94
C ALA A 160 13.86 7.10 -18.02
N GLU A 161 14.88 6.32 -17.68
CA GLU A 161 14.84 4.85 -17.72
C GLU A 161 13.74 4.26 -16.84
N ARG A 162 13.30 4.98 -15.80
CA ARG A 162 12.21 4.54 -14.93
C ARG A 162 10.83 4.85 -15.49
N ALA A 163 10.73 5.76 -16.45
CA ALA A 163 9.47 6.21 -17.08
C ALA A 163 9.15 5.48 -18.38
N GLU A 164 10.07 4.67 -18.90
CA GLU A 164 9.89 3.71 -19.99
C GLU A 164 9.24 2.41 -19.48
#